data_AF-A0A423IJ68-F1
#
_entry.id   AF-A0A423IJ68-F1
#
_cell.length_a   1.000
_cell.length_b   1.000
_cell.length_c   1.000
_cell.angle_alpha   90.00
_cell.angle_beta   90.00
_cell.angle_gamma   90.00
#
_symmetry.space_group_name_H-M   'P 1'
#
loop_
_entity.id
_entity.type
_entity.pdbx_description
1 polymer ?
#
loop_
_entity_poly.entity_id
_entity_poly.type
_entity_poly.pdbx_seq_one_letter_code
_entity_poly.pdbx_strand_id
1 'polypeptide(L)' 'MLEASLSQLEQLVSDLVQQNQTLLGTNQSLSAELAQVKDENESLQLSLMEQEEKQGATAARIQALVERVSAGPVSA' A
#
# COMPACT_ATOMS: atom_id res chain seq x y z
N MET A 1 -47.01 21.90 23.39
CA MET A 1 -46.80 20.93 22.29
C MET A 1 -45.71 21.40 21.33
N LEU A 2 -45.75 22.65 20.83
CA LEU A 2 -44.70 23.20 19.96
C LEU A 2 -43.30 23.27 20.60
N GLU A 3 -43.19 23.70 21.87
CA GLU A 3 -41.90 23.73 22.59
C GLU A 3 -41.26 22.35 22.77
N ALA A 4 -42.08 21.31 22.97
CA ALA A 4 -41.59 19.94 23.08
C ALA A 4 -41.04 19.44 21.73
N SER A 5 -41.70 19.77 20.61
CA SER A 5 -41.22 19.46 19.27
C SER A 5 -39.95 20.22 18.89
N LEU A 6 -39.81 21.48 19.30
CA LEU A 6 -38.60 22.27 19.08
C LEU A 6 -37.40 21.68 19.85
N SER A 7 -37.60 21.33 21.12
CA SER A 7 -36.56 20.72 21.96
C SER A 7 -36.06 19.38 21.39
N GLN A 8 -36.97 18.57 20.84
CA GLN A 8 -36.60 17.30 20.18
C GLN A 8 -35.79 17.53 18.90
N LEU A 9 -36.13 18.56 18.12
CA LEU A 9 -35.37 18.90 16.91
C LEU A 9 -33.97 19.41 17.26
N GLU A 10 -33.84 20.24 18.30
CA GLU A 10 -32.54 20.71 18.79
C GLU A 10 -31.65 19.55 19.24
N GLN A 11 -32.21 18.59 19.98
CA GLN A 11 -31.47 17.39 20.39
C GLN A 11 -31.02 16.58 19.17
N LEU A 12 -31.92 16.34 18.21
CA LEU A 12 -31.59 15.59 16.99
C LEU A 12 -30.49 16.28 16.17
N VAL A 13 -30.55 17.61 16.04
CA VAL A 13 -29.51 18.39 15.35
C VAL A 13 -28.18 18.26 16.09
N SER A 14 -28.18 18.34 17.42
CA SER A 14 -26.96 18.15 18.23
C SER A 14 -26.37 16.75 18.01
N ASP A 15 -27.20 15.71 18.02
CA ASP A 15 -26.78 14.33 17.79
C ASP A 15 -26.20 14.14 16.37
N LEU A 16 -26.85 14.72 15.35
CA LEU A 16 -26.39 14.67 13.96
C LEU A 16 -25.05 15.40 13.78
N VAL A 17 -24.87 16.55 14.41
CA VAL A 17 -23.59 17.30 14.38
C VAL A 17 -22.49 16.47 15.03
N GLN A 18 -22.76 15.84 16.17
CA GLN A 18 -21.79 15.00 16.86
C GLN A 18 -21.40 13.77 16.03
N GLN A 19 -22.38 13.10 15.41
CA GLN A 19 -22.14 11.97 14.51
C GLN A 19 -21.34 12.39 13.28
N ASN A 20 -21.65 13.54 12.68
CA ASN A 20 -20.93 14.04 11.52
C ASN A 20 -19.46 14.31 11.84
N GLN A 21 -19.17 14.94 12.98
CA GLN A 21 -17.80 15.16 13.44
C GLN A 21 -17.04 13.84 13.65
N THR A 22 -17.71 12.84 14.22
CA THR A 22 -17.14 11.50 14.41
C THR A 22 -16.81 10.85 13.07
N LEU A 23 -17.75 10.89 12.11
CA LEU A 23 -17.55 10.34 10.77
C LEU A 23 -16.41 11.04 10.02
N LEU A 24 -16.30 12.36 10.14
CA LEU A 24 -15.20 13.13 9.56
C LEU A 24 -13.84 12.70 10.15
N GLY A 25 -13.75 12.54 11.46
CA GLY A 25 -12.53 12.07 12.12
C GLY A 25 -12.12 10.66 11.69
N THR A 26 -13.08 9.74 11.62
CA THR A 26 -12.83 8.37 11.12
C THR A 26 -12.39 8.38 9.67
N ASN A 27 -13.03 9.18 8.81
CA ASN A 27 -12.69 9.28 7.40
C ASN A 27 -11.28 9.82 7.17
N GLN A 28 -10.87 10.84 7.94
CA GLN A 28 -9.51 11.37 7.92
C GLN A 28 -8.49 10.32 8.36
N SER A 29 -8.79 9.56 9.42
CA SER A 29 -7.91 8.50 9.92
C SER A 29 -7.74 7.38 8.90
N LEU A 30 -8.84 6.88 8.32
CA LEU A 30 -8.82 5.86 7.27
C LEU A 30 -8.09 6.33 6.01
N SER A 31 -8.23 7.61 5.65
CA SER A 31 -7.53 8.17 4.48
C SER A 31 -6.01 8.21 4.71
N ALA A 32 -5.58 8.55 5.93
CA ALA A 32 -4.17 8.54 6.30
C ALA A 32 -3.59 7.11 6.31
N GLU A 33 -4.30 6.15 6.90
CA GLU A 33 -3.89 4.74 6.92
C GLU A 33 -3.82 4.15 5.50
N LEU A 34 -4.80 4.48 4.65
CA LEU A 34 -4.79 4.06 3.24
C LEU A 34 -3.59 4.63 2.47
N ALA A 35 -3.23 5.90 2.73
CA ALA A 35 -2.06 6.51 2.10
C ALA A 35 -0.76 5.83 2.56
N GLN A 36 -0.64 5.53 3.86
CA GLN A 36 0.52 4.82 4.41
C GLN A 36 0.68 3.42 3.79
N VAL A 37 -0.39 2.61 3.79
CA VAL A 37 -0.34 1.25 3.25
C VAL A 37 -0.03 1.23 1.75
N LYS A 38 -0.47 2.25 1.00
CA LYS A 38 -0.10 2.40 -0.42
C LYS A 38 1.40 2.67 -0.60
N ASP A 39 1.96 3.58 0.18
CA ASP A 39 3.40 3.90 0.14
C ASP A 39 4.25 2.68 0.52
N GLU A 40 3.86 1.96 1.58
CA GLU A 40 4.49 0.69 1.97
C GLU A 40 4.42 -0.36 0.85
N ASN A 41 3.27 -0.45 0.15
CA ASN A 41 3.11 -1.37 -0.97
C ASN A 41 4.01 -1.01 -2.16
N GLU A 42 4.08 0.27 -2.52
CA GLU A 42 4.97 0.77 -3.59
C GLU A 42 6.45 0.49 -3.27
N SER A 43 6.85 0.68 -2.02
CA SER A 43 8.21 0.36 -1.55
C SER A 43 8.53 -1.15 -1.66
N LEU A 44 7.58 -2.01 -1.28
CA LEU A 44 7.72 -3.46 -1.41
C LEU A 44 7.79 -3.90 -2.88
N GLN A 45 6.96 -3.31 -3.75
CA GLN A 45 6.99 -3.60 -5.18
C GLN A 45 8.32 -3.21 -5.81
N LEU A 46 8.86 -2.03 -5.48
CA LEU A 46 10.18 -1.60 -5.95
C LEU A 46 11.27 -2.57 -5.50
N SER A 47 11.25 -2.96 -4.22
CA SER A 47 12.22 -3.91 -3.66
C SER A 47 12.16 -5.28 -4.34
N LEU A 48 10.95 -5.74 -4.71
CA LEU A 48 10.77 -6.98 -5.46
C LEU A 48 11.37 -6.89 -6.86
N MET A 49 11.11 -5.79 -7.58
CA MET A 49 11.66 -5.57 -8.93
C MET A 49 13.20 -5.57 -8.93
N GLU A 50 13.83 -4.90 -7.97
CA GLU A 50 15.29 -4.91 -7.82
C GLU A 50 15.84 -6.31 -7.53
N GLN A 51 15.09 -7.12 -6.77
CA GLN A 51 15.48 -8.50 -6.49
C GLN A 51 15.37 -9.38 -7.73
N GLU A 52 14.31 -9.24 -8.51
CA GLU A 52 14.11 -9.98 -9.77
C GLU A 52 15.21 -9.66 -10.78
N GLU A 53 15.61 -8.39 -10.92
CA GLU A 53 16.72 -7.98 -11.80
C GLU A 53 18.04 -8.64 -11.36
N LYS A 54 18.36 -8.60 -10.07
CA LYS A 54 19.57 -9.24 -9.52
C LYS A 54 19.57 -10.75 -9.76
N GLN A 55 18.43 -11.41 -9.57
CA GLN A 55 18.29 -12.85 -9.81
C GLN A 55 18.44 -13.18 -11.29
N GLY A 56 17.83 -12.39 -12.19
CA GLY A 56 17.97 -12.55 -13.64
C GLY A 56 19.42 -12.39 -14.10
N ALA A 57 20.12 -11.36 -13.63
CA ALA A 57 21.54 -11.16 -13.91
C ALA A 57 22.42 -12.31 -13.40
N THR A 58 22.09 -12.84 -12.21
CA THR A 58 22.79 -13.98 -11.62
C THR A 58 22.57 -15.25 -12.45
N ALA A 59 21.33 -15.52 -12.88
CA ALA A 59 21.00 -16.66 -13.72
C ALA A 59 21.75 -16.60 -15.07
N ALA A 60 21.76 -15.44 -15.73
CA ALA A 60 22.49 -15.23 -16.98
C ALA A 60 24.01 -15.47 -16.80
N ARG A 61 24.58 -14.99 -15.68
CA ARG A 61 25.99 -15.24 -15.36
C ARG A 61 26.29 -16.72 -15.15
N ILE A 62 25.42 -17.45 -14.44
CA ILE A 62 25.56 -18.90 -14.26
C ILE A 62 25.51 -19.61 -15.62
N GLN A 63 24.55 -19.26 -16.47
CA GLN A 63 24.41 -19.83 -17.81
C GLN A 63 25.68 -19.63 -18.65
N ALA A 64 26.24 -18.41 -18.66
CA ALA A 64 27.49 -18.12 -19.36
C ALA A 64 28.69 -18.92 -18.79
N LEU A 65 28.74 -19.13 -17.47
CA LEU A 65 29.76 -19.97 -16.84
C LEU A 65 29.60 -21.44 -17.24
N VAL A 66 28.38 -21.96 -17.26
CA VAL A 66 28.07 -23.33 -17.70
C VAL A 66 28.49 -23.53 -19.16
N GLU A 67 28.11 -22.59 -20.05
CA GLU A 67 28.50 -22.62 -21.46
C GLU A 67 30.01 -22.68 -21.64
N ARG A 68 30.76 -21.80 -20.95
CA ARG A 68 32.22 -21.77 -21.00
C ARG A 68 32.87 -23.06 -20.52
N VAL A 69 32.33 -23.70 -19.48
CA VAL A 69 32.85 -24.99 -18.98
C VAL A 69 32.49 -26.12 -19.95
N SER A 70 31.28 -26.10 -20.53
CA SER A 70 30.82 -27.12 -21.48
C SER A 70 31.49 -27.04 -22.85
N ALA A 71 31.98 -25.87 -23.26
CA ALA A 71 32.73 -25.67 -24.51
C ALA A 71 34.11 -26.37 -24.52
N GLY A 72 34.57 -26.92 -23.39
CA GLY A 72 35.85 -27.63 -23.28
C GLY A 72 37.08 -26.71 -23.43
N PRO A 73 38.30 -27.17 -23.08
CA PRO A 73 39.50 -26.40 -23.36
C PRO A 73 39.63 -26.23 -24.87
N VAL A 74 39.57 -24.99 -25.35
CA VAL A 74 39.98 -24.67 -26.72
C VAL A 74 41.46 -24.99 -26.78
N SER A 75 41.82 -26.13 -27.39
CA SER A 75 43.21 -26.42 -27.72
C SER A 75 43.72 -25.29 -28.62
N ALA A 76 44.74 -24.60 -28.13
CA ALA A 76 45.45 -23.51 -28.81
C ALA A 76 46.12 -23.98 -30.10
#